data_AF-A0A2G4FK47-F1
#
_entry.id   AF-A0A2G4FK47-F1
#
_cell.length_a   1.000
_cell.length_b   1.000
_cell.length_c   1.000
_cell.angle_alpha   90.00
_cell.angle_beta   90.00
_cell.angle_gamma   90.00
#
_symmetry.space_group_name_H-M   'P 1'
#
loop_
_entity.id
_entity.type
_entity.pdbx_description
1 polymer ?
#
loop_
_entity_poly.entity_id
_entity_poly.type
_entity_poly.pdbx_seq_one_letter_code
_entity_poly.pdbx_strand_id
1 'polypeptide(L)'
;MKRLFTYFKWFFISSVGFILILYIFDVDYLLRAVKTVYLKGHTTAFLEDYKEFPNRTIYKGTAQPWAISKAYNSIPATDKLNTTHKNLQTVAFLIIKNDSIWHESYFDGYSATSKS
;
A
#
# COMPACT_ATOMS: atom_id res chain seq x y z
N MET A 1 23.10 -24.85 33.36
CA MET A 1 21.67 -25.08 33.06
C MET A 1 20.71 -24.21 33.88
N LYS A 2 20.69 -24.28 35.22
CA LYS A 2 19.71 -23.51 36.05
C LYS A 2 19.68 -22.00 35.78
N ARG A 3 20.83 -21.34 35.63
CA ARG A 3 20.90 -19.89 35.31
C ARG A 3 20.35 -19.55 33.92
N LEU A 4 20.54 -20.43 32.94
CA LEU A 4 20.01 -20.25 31.57
C LEU A 4 18.48 -20.25 31.58
N PHE A 5 17.87 -21.20 32.31
CA PHE A 5 16.41 -21.26 32.49
C PHE A 5 15.87 -20.00 33.20
N THR A 6 16.62 -19.43 34.14
CA THR A 6 16.25 -18.15 34.77
C THR A 6 16.22 -17.00 33.76
N TYR A 7 17.21 -16.89 32.87
CA TYR A 7 17.23 -15.87 31.83
C TYR A 7 16.08 -16.04 30.82
N PHE A 8 15.83 -17.27 30.36
CA PHE A 8 14.69 -17.56 29.47
C PHE A 8 13.35 -17.21 30.12
N LYS A 9 13.19 -17.50 31.43
CA LYS A 9 11.98 -17.12 32.18
C LYS A 9 11.75 -15.61 32.17
N TRP A 10 12.77 -14.81 32.48
CA TRP A 10 12.66 -13.35 32.48
C TRP A 10 12.43 -12.77 31.08
N PHE A 11 13.11 -13.31 30.07
CA PHE A 11 12.88 -12.92 28.68
C PHE A 11 11.44 -13.17 28.23
N PHE A 12 10.88 -14.34 28.57
CA PHE A 12 9.50 -14.68 28.25
C PHE A 12 8.50 -13.75 28.95
N ILE A 13 8.68 -13.50 30.25
CA ILE A 13 7.83 -12.57 31.01
C ILE A 13 7.88 -11.17 30.40
N SER A 14 9.08 -10.68 30.06
CA SER A 14 9.26 -9.38 29.41
C SER A 14 8.57 -9.30 28.05
N SER A 15 8.67 -10.36 27.24
CA SER A 15 8.06 -10.42 25.91
C SER A 15 6.54 -10.40 25.98
N VAL A 16 5.95 -11.18 26.91
CA VAL A 16 4.51 -11.18 27.16
C VAL A 16 4.04 -9.81 27.68
N GLY A 17 4.78 -9.21 28.62
CA GLY A 17 4.49 -7.88 29.12
C GLY A 17 4.51 -6.81 28.02
N PHE A 18 5.49 -6.86 27.12
CA PHE A 18 5.57 -5.96 25.97
C PHE A 18 4.37 -6.11 25.03
N ILE A 19 3.98 -7.35 24.68
CA ILE A 19 2.80 -7.60 23.84
C ILE A 19 1.53 -7.05 24.51
N LEU A 20 1.37 -7.26 25.82
CA LEU A 20 0.22 -6.73 26.57
C LEU A 20 0.16 -5.20 26.53
N ILE A 21 1.32 -4.52 26.70
CA ILE A 21 1.40 -3.06 26.57
C ILE A 21 0.92 -2.63 25.19
N LEU A 22 1.33 -3.31 24.11
CA LEU A 22 0.89 -2.93 22.76
C LEU A 22 -0.63 -2.96 22.61
N TYR A 23 -1.30 -3.98 23.18
CA TYR A 23 -2.77 -4.05 23.19
C TYR A 23 -3.42 -3.00 24.09
N ILE A 24 -2.86 -2.70 25.27
CA ILE A 24 -3.43 -1.70 26.19
C ILE A 24 -3.41 -0.30 25.57
N PHE A 25 -2.40 0.00 24.76
CA PHE A 25 -2.23 1.29 24.11
C PHE A 25 -2.77 1.35 22.66
N ASP A 26 -3.51 0.33 22.20
CA ASP A 26 -4.06 0.23 20.84
C ASP A 26 -3.00 0.39 19.71
N VAL A 27 -1.77 -0.07 19.98
CA VAL A 27 -0.63 -0.07 19.02
C VAL A 27 -0.27 -1.47 18.55
N ASP A 28 -1.18 -2.43 18.68
CA ASP A 28 -1.03 -3.82 18.22
C ASP A 28 -0.90 -3.93 16.69
N TYR A 29 -1.29 -2.89 15.94
CA TYR A 29 -1.07 -2.79 14.50
C TYR A 29 0.42 -2.94 14.11
N LEU A 30 1.35 -2.63 15.01
CA LEU A 30 2.79 -2.86 14.81
C LEU A 30 3.11 -4.36 14.70
N LEU A 31 2.45 -5.21 15.48
CA LEU A 31 2.60 -6.66 15.39
C LEU A 31 2.07 -7.19 14.05
N ARG A 32 0.95 -6.63 13.58
CA ARG A 32 0.40 -6.94 12.26
C ARG A 32 1.37 -6.53 11.16
N ALA A 33 1.91 -5.31 11.20
CA ALA A 33 2.90 -4.82 10.22
C ALA A 33 4.14 -5.72 10.14
N VAL A 34 4.65 -6.21 11.28
CA VAL A 34 5.75 -7.19 11.27
C VAL A 34 5.39 -8.44 10.47
N LYS A 35 4.22 -9.01 10.72
CA LYS A 35 3.75 -10.23 10.04
C LYS A 35 3.45 -10.01 8.56
N THR A 36 2.82 -8.89 8.20
CA THR A 36 2.20 -8.68 6.88
C THR A 36 3.08 -7.89 5.93
N VAL A 37 3.95 -7.01 6.45
CA VAL A 37 4.85 -6.16 5.66
C VAL A 37 6.25 -6.77 5.68
N TYR A 38 6.91 -6.76 6.84
CA TYR A 38 8.33 -7.10 6.94
C TYR A 38 8.63 -8.57 6.65
N LEU A 39 7.86 -9.50 7.22
CA LEU A 39 8.05 -10.93 6.95
C LEU A 39 7.67 -11.34 5.51
N LYS A 40 6.93 -10.50 4.79
CA LYS A 40 6.64 -10.71 3.36
C LYS A 40 7.67 -10.04 2.43
N GLY A 41 8.73 -9.46 2.98
CA GLY A 41 9.82 -8.85 2.23
C GLY A 41 9.60 -7.39 1.83
N HIS A 42 8.54 -6.75 2.33
CA HIS A 42 8.31 -5.33 2.14
C HIS A 42 9.02 -4.52 3.23
N THR A 43 9.50 -3.33 2.89
CA THR A 43 10.16 -2.40 3.84
C THR A 43 9.22 -1.31 4.36
N THR A 44 8.07 -1.14 3.70
CA THR A 44 7.07 -0.11 4.01
C THR A 44 5.69 -0.53 3.45
N ALA A 45 4.68 0.32 3.62
CA ALA A 45 3.36 0.19 3.01
C ALA A 45 3.45 -0.10 1.50
N PHE A 46 2.52 -0.90 0.99
CA PHE A 46 2.54 -1.40 -0.39
C PHE A 46 1.12 -1.45 -0.96
N LEU A 47 0.99 -1.49 -2.28
CA LEU A 47 -0.29 -1.30 -2.99
C LEU A 47 -1.43 -2.27 -2.60
N GLU A 48 -1.12 -3.44 -2.05
CA GLU A 48 -2.12 -4.43 -1.66
C GLU A 48 -2.26 -4.60 -0.13
N ASP A 49 -1.63 -3.73 0.66
CA ASP A 49 -1.65 -3.85 2.11
C ASP A 49 -3.07 -3.72 2.70
N TYR A 50 -3.99 -3.02 2.03
CA TYR A 50 -5.41 -2.99 2.41
C TYR A 50 -6.02 -4.39 2.58
N LYS A 51 -5.55 -5.43 1.86
CA LYS A 51 -6.05 -6.81 2.04
C LYS A 51 -5.66 -7.39 3.41
N GLU A 52 -4.60 -6.86 3.99
CA GLU A 52 -4.00 -7.31 5.24
C GLU A 52 -4.40 -6.44 6.44
N PHE A 53 -5.19 -5.37 6.26
CA PHE A 53 -5.64 -4.48 7.33
C PHE A 53 -7.18 -4.35 7.38
N PRO A 54 -7.76 -3.99 8.54
CA PRO A 54 -9.18 -3.69 8.62
C PRO A 54 -9.54 -2.49 7.74
N ASN A 55 -10.52 -2.66 6.85
CA ASN A 55 -10.99 -1.60 5.98
C ASN A 55 -12.37 -1.09 6.42
N ARG A 56 -12.59 0.21 6.28
CA ARG A 56 -13.92 0.81 6.35
C ARG A 56 -14.45 1.05 4.95
N THR A 57 -15.69 0.67 4.69
CA THR A 57 -16.35 1.05 3.45
C THR A 57 -16.69 2.53 3.49
N ILE A 58 -16.23 3.28 2.48
CA ILE A 58 -16.66 4.65 2.25
C ILE A 58 -17.73 4.60 1.16
N TYR A 59 -18.97 4.96 1.51
CA TYR A 59 -20.07 4.99 0.54
C TYR A 59 -19.84 6.12 -0.46
N LYS A 60 -19.81 5.77 -1.75
CA LYS A 60 -19.74 6.75 -2.84
C LYS A 60 -21.11 7.39 -3.05
N GLY A 61 -21.13 8.70 -3.29
CA GLY A 61 -22.32 9.41 -3.79
C GLY A 61 -22.53 9.17 -5.29
N THR A 62 -23.38 9.98 -5.91
CA THR A 62 -23.52 10.03 -7.37
C THR A 62 -22.22 10.56 -7.97
N ALA A 63 -21.49 9.71 -8.68
CA ALA A 63 -20.24 10.10 -9.33
C ALA A 63 -20.51 10.98 -10.55
N GLN A 64 -19.72 12.04 -10.72
CA GLN A 64 -19.61 12.77 -11.96
C GLN A 64 -18.42 12.22 -12.75
N PRO A 65 -18.64 11.56 -13.91
CA PRO A 65 -17.53 11.10 -14.75
C PRO A 65 -16.67 12.28 -15.21
N TRP A 66 -15.36 12.06 -15.28
CA TRP A 66 -14.47 13.01 -15.93
C TRP A 66 -14.75 13.08 -17.43
N ALA A 67 -14.68 14.28 -18.00
CA ALA A 67 -14.70 14.44 -19.44
C ALA A 67 -13.45 13.78 -20.05
N ILE A 68 -13.59 13.21 -21.24
CA ILE A 68 -12.47 12.59 -21.97
C ILE A 68 -12.12 13.49 -23.15
N SER A 69 -10.83 13.78 -23.29
CA SER A 69 -10.33 14.62 -24.38
C SER A 69 -10.52 13.93 -25.72
N LYS A 70 -10.75 14.70 -26.78
CA LYS A 70 -10.75 14.18 -28.16
C LYS A 70 -9.43 13.51 -28.56
N ALA A 71 -8.33 13.89 -27.91
CA ALA A 71 -6.99 13.33 -28.13
C ALA A 71 -6.59 12.30 -27.06
N TYR A 72 -7.56 11.72 -26.35
CA TYR A 72 -7.32 10.75 -25.29
C TYR A 72 -6.43 9.60 -25.76
N ASN A 73 -5.31 9.38 -25.07
CA ASN A 73 -4.31 8.36 -25.38
C ASN A 73 -3.83 8.32 -26.84
N SER A 74 -4.08 9.39 -27.62
CA SER A 74 -3.74 9.41 -29.05
C SER A 74 -2.25 9.65 -29.29
N ILE A 75 -1.57 10.25 -28.32
CA ILE A 75 -0.12 10.44 -28.34
C ILE A 75 0.51 9.44 -27.34
N PRO A 76 1.43 8.57 -27.78
CA PRO A 76 2.11 7.65 -26.88
C PRO A 76 3.01 8.41 -25.90
N ALA A 77 3.23 7.82 -24.73
CA ALA A 77 4.18 8.34 -23.76
C ALA A 77 5.59 8.38 -24.37
N THR A 78 6.34 9.45 -24.08
CA THR A 78 7.71 9.61 -24.54
C THR A 78 8.62 8.56 -23.89
N ASP A 79 9.75 8.23 -24.52
CA ASP A 79 10.73 7.28 -23.97
C ASP A 79 11.23 7.70 -22.59
N LYS A 80 11.42 9.01 -22.38
CA LYS A 80 11.79 9.56 -21.08
C LYS A 80 10.70 9.27 -20.03
N LEU A 81 9.43 9.45 -20.38
CA LEU A 81 8.31 9.18 -19.48
C LEU A 81 8.18 7.67 -19.18
N ASN A 82 8.29 6.81 -20.19
CA ASN A 82 8.28 5.35 -20.01
C ASN A 82 9.43 4.87 -19.12
N THR A 83 10.63 5.40 -19.34
CA THR A 83 11.80 5.12 -18.49
C THR A 83 11.58 5.59 -17.06
N THR A 84 10.95 6.76 -16.90
CA THR A 84 10.61 7.30 -15.57
C THR A 84 9.61 6.37 -14.85
N HIS A 85 8.56 5.92 -15.53
CA HIS A 85 7.60 4.97 -14.95
C HIS A 85 8.25 3.66 -14.53
N LYS A 86 9.15 3.11 -15.36
CA LYS A 86 9.89 1.90 -15.03
C LYS A 86 10.79 2.09 -13.81
N ASN A 87 11.53 3.19 -13.75
CA ASN A 87 12.44 3.48 -12.63
C ASN A 87 11.71 3.73 -11.31
N LEU A 88 10.53 4.35 -11.38
CA LEU A 88 9.68 4.63 -10.23
C LEU A 88 8.71 3.51 -9.89
N GLN A 89 8.70 2.41 -10.66
CA GLN A 89 7.75 1.30 -10.50
C GLN A 89 6.30 1.79 -10.49
N THR A 90 5.95 2.72 -11.39
CA THR A 90 4.61 3.30 -11.49
C THR A 90 3.61 2.24 -11.96
N VAL A 91 2.48 2.10 -11.28
CA VAL A 91 1.39 1.18 -11.68
C VAL A 91 0.21 1.86 -12.36
N ALA A 92 0.02 3.17 -12.15
CA ALA A 92 -1.03 3.97 -12.76
C ALA A 92 -0.56 5.42 -12.93
N PHE A 93 -0.85 6.02 -14.08
CA PHE A 93 -0.50 7.39 -14.41
C PHE A 93 -1.61 8.06 -15.20
N LEU A 94 -1.96 9.30 -14.83
CA LEU A 94 -3.07 10.07 -15.39
C LEU A 94 -2.60 11.50 -15.68
N ILE A 95 -2.91 12.00 -16.87
CA ILE A 95 -2.76 13.40 -17.25
C ILE A 95 -4.15 13.98 -17.54
N ILE A 96 -4.50 15.02 -16.79
CA ILE A 96 -5.66 15.87 -17.06
C ILE A 96 -5.15 17.15 -17.72
N LYS A 97 -5.78 17.55 -18.83
CA LYS A 97 -5.42 18.76 -19.56
C LYS A 97 -6.68 19.58 -19.80
N ASN A 98 -6.63 20.86 -19.42
CA ASN A 98 -7.76 21.78 -19.43
C ASN A 98 -8.91 21.30 -18.52
N ASP A 99 -9.84 20.52 -19.07
CA ASP A 99 -11.08 20.08 -18.46
C ASP A 99 -11.31 18.57 -18.55
N SER A 100 -10.40 17.85 -19.20
CA SER A 100 -10.62 16.46 -19.59
C SER A 100 -9.37 15.59 -19.43
N ILE A 101 -9.61 14.30 -19.23
CA ILE A 101 -8.57 13.29 -19.21
C ILE A 101 -7.95 13.24 -20.60
N TRP A 102 -6.66 13.51 -20.65
CA TRP A 102 -5.88 13.53 -21.88
C TRP A 102 -5.07 12.25 -22.08
N HIS A 103 -4.58 11.65 -20.99
CA HIS A 103 -3.84 10.40 -21.06
C HIS A 103 -3.97 9.58 -19.78
N GLU A 104 -4.10 8.26 -19.93
CA GLU A 104 -4.03 7.28 -18.85
C GLU A 104 -3.16 6.09 -19.27
N SER A 105 -2.27 5.66 -18.38
CA SER A 105 -1.46 4.46 -18.55
C SER A 105 -1.48 3.64 -17.27
N TYR A 106 -1.61 2.33 -17.42
CA TYR A 106 -1.63 1.37 -16.33
C TYR A 106 -0.60 0.28 -16.62
N PHE A 107 0.10 -0.18 -15.58
CA PHE A 107 1.24 -1.10 -15.69
C PHE A 107 1.07 -2.29 -14.75
N ASP A 108 1.89 -3.33 -14.91
CA ASP A 108 1.96 -4.49 -14.00
C ASP A 108 0.61 -5.17 -13.70
N GLY A 109 -0.28 -5.20 -14.69
CA GLY A 109 -1.62 -5.81 -14.58
C GLY A 109 -2.66 -4.95 -13.85
N TYR A 110 -2.33 -3.72 -13.46
CA TYR A 110 -3.28 -2.77 -12.88
C TYR A 110 -4.19 -2.16 -13.95
N SER A 111 -5.34 -1.64 -13.51
CA SER A 111 -6.33 -0.99 -14.36
C SER A 111 -7.01 0.17 -13.63
N ALA A 112 -7.87 0.91 -14.35
CA ALA A 112 -8.74 1.94 -13.79
C ALA A 112 -9.66 1.46 -12.64
N THR A 113 -9.83 0.14 -12.50
CA THR A 113 -10.69 -0.48 -11.47
C THR A 113 -9.91 -1.14 -10.34
N SER A 114 -8.58 -1.10 -10.39
CA SER A 114 -7.73 -1.62 -9.31
C SER A 114 -7.94 -0.83 -8.03
N LYS A 115 -7.76 -1.52 -6.90
CA LYS A 115 -7.89 -0.96 -5.54
C LYS A 115 -6.53 -0.94 -4.87
N SER A 116 -6.34 0.02 -3.97
CA SER A 116 -5.25 0.06 -2.99
C SER A 116 -5.80 0.30 -1.59
#